data_AF-A0A7K5Z9A3-F1
#
_entry.id   AF-A0A7K5Z9A3-F1
#
_cell.length_a   1.000
_cell.length_b   1.000
_cell.length_c   1.000
_cell.angle_alpha   90.00
_cell.angle_beta   90.00
_cell.angle_gamma   90.00
#
_symmetry.space_group_name_H-M   'P 1'
#
loop_
_entity.id
_entity.type
_entity.pdbx_description
1 polymer ?
#
loop_
_entity_poly.entity_id
_entity_poly.type
_entity_poly.pdbx_seq_one_letter_code
_entity_poly.pdbx_strand_id
1 'polypeptide(L)'
;ENFRSLTRDARKLIYQDLPFETLFVEAKVAREMFQHNRQVYKMEMIERKASQNVEGIVTLHRFGDFVDVTEGPHIPRTSFCLQYEITAAHNLQTDQSELIRRFQGVSLPIHL
;
A
#
# COMPACT_ATOMS: atom_id res chain seq x y z
N GLU A 1 21.68 -10.17 0.66
CA GLU A 1 21.78 -8.78 1.19
C GLU A 1 20.56 -7.90 0.89
N ASN A 2 19.87 -8.08 -0.24
CA ASN A 2 18.78 -7.18 -0.69
C ASN A 2 17.52 -7.10 0.22
N PHE A 3 17.11 -8.16 0.92
CA PHE A 3 15.92 -8.07 1.81
C PHE A 3 16.24 -7.40 3.15
N ARG A 4 17.50 -7.48 3.59
CA ARG A 4 17.95 -6.80 4.81
C ARG A 4 17.93 -5.28 4.66
N SER A 5 18.29 -4.76 3.48
CA SER A 5 18.18 -3.32 3.20
C SER A 5 16.73 -2.86 3.20
N LEU A 6 15.82 -3.58 2.53
CA LEU A 6 14.39 -3.25 2.55
C LEU A 6 13.82 -3.30 3.97
N THR A 7 14.17 -4.32 4.75
CA THR A 7 13.76 -4.43 6.16
C THR A 7 14.30 -3.28 6.99
N ARG A 8 15.54 -2.86 6.77
CA ARG A 8 16.14 -1.70 7.45
C ARG A 8 15.40 -0.41 7.11
N ASP A 9 15.05 -0.21 5.85
CA ASP A 9 14.35 1.02 5.43
C ASP A 9 12.90 1.03 5.95
N ALA A 10 12.21 -0.12 5.98
CA ALA A 10 10.93 -0.26 6.67
C ALA A 10 11.03 0.10 8.17
N ARG A 11 12.08 -0.36 8.87
CA ARG A 11 12.31 0.00 10.28
C ARG A 11 12.53 1.50 10.46
N LYS A 12 13.25 2.16 9.55
CA LYS A 12 13.39 3.64 9.60
C LYS A 12 12.03 4.33 9.52
N LEU A 13 11.13 3.88 8.66
CA LEU A 13 9.77 4.42 8.55
C LEU A 13 8.93 4.18 9.82
N ILE A 14 9.11 3.02 10.46
CA ILE A 14 8.48 2.72 11.76
C ILE A 14 8.99 3.69 12.84
N TYR A 15 10.30 3.93 12.90
CA TYR A 15 10.89 4.87 13.86
C TYR A 15 10.47 6.33 13.65
N GLN A 16 10.00 6.70 12.47
CA GLN A 16 9.47 8.04 12.21
C GLN A 16 8.08 8.27 12.81
N ASP A 17 7.39 7.22 13.27
CA ASP A 17 6.06 7.30 13.92
C ASP A 17 5.04 8.12 13.11
N LEU A 18 4.90 7.80 11.82
CA LEU A 18 4.03 8.52 10.91
C LEU A 18 2.57 8.10 11.12
N PRO A 19 1.60 9.04 11.12
CA PRO A 19 0.18 8.71 11.13
C PRO A 19 -0.28 8.18 9.76
N PHE A 20 -1.26 7.29 9.78
CA PHE A 20 -2.02 6.93 8.58
C PHE A 20 -3.24 7.84 8.48
N GLU A 21 -3.33 8.59 7.39
CA GLU A 21 -4.41 9.52 7.08
C GLU A 21 -5.33 8.92 6.03
N THR A 22 -6.64 8.88 6.31
CA THR A 22 -7.65 8.48 5.33
C THR A 22 -8.09 9.69 4.52
N LEU A 23 -8.03 9.58 3.20
CA LEU A 23 -8.49 10.60 2.27
C LEU A 23 -9.72 10.06 1.51
N PHE A 24 -10.79 10.84 1.49
CA PHE A 24 -11.98 10.57 0.69
C PHE A 24 -11.92 11.49 -0.53
N VAL A 25 -11.73 10.91 -1.70
CA VAL A 25 -11.56 11.69 -2.94
C VAL A 25 -12.51 11.20 -4.01
N GLU A 26 -12.91 12.08 -4.91
CA GLU A 26 -13.65 11.68 -6.10
C GLU A 26 -12.78 10.80 -7.00
N ALA A 27 -13.41 9.86 -7.71
CA ALA A 27 -12.74 8.97 -8.65
C ALA A 27 -11.90 9.71 -9.71
N LYS A 28 -12.30 10.92 -10.12
CA LYS A 28 -11.54 11.74 -11.06
C LYS A 28 -10.20 12.18 -10.45
N VAL A 29 -10.24 12.71 -9.23
CA VAL A 29 -9.03 13.14 -8.50
C VAL A 29 -8.11 11.95 -8.23
N ALA A 30 -8.66 10.80 -7.82
CA ALA A 30 -7.88 9.57 -7.64
C ALA A 30 -7.16 9.17 -8.94
N ARG A 31 -7.83 9.21 -10.10
CA ARG A 31 -7.19 8.93 -11.39
C ARG A 31 -6.02 9.86 -11.70
N GLU A 32 -6.19 11.16 -11.46
CA GLU A 32 -5.13 12.15 -11.67
C GLU A 32 -3.92 11.91 -10.75
N MET A 33 -4.16 11.54 -9.49
CA MET A 33 -3.09 11.22 -8.53
C MET A 33 -2.26 10.01 -8.96
N PHE A 34 -2.89 8.99 -9.55
CA PHE A 34 -2.23 7.73 -9.93
C PHE A 34 -1.91 7.65 -11.44
N GLN A 35 -2.10 8.71 -12.22
CA GLN A 35 -1.95 8.68 -13.70
C GLN A 35 -0.55 8.24 -14.19
N HIS A 36 0.49 8.46 -13.38
CA HIS A 36 1.87 8.09 -13.70
C HIS A 36 2.23 6.67 -13.27
N ASN A 37 1.32 5.96 -12.59
CA ASN A 37 1.54 4.57 -12.22
C ASN A 37 1.47 3.72 -13.49
N ARG A 38 2.59 3.08 -13.83
CA ARG A 38 2.66 2.16 -14.97
C ARG A 38 1.78 0.92 -14.82
N GLN A 39 1.26 0.67 -13.62
CA GLN A 39 0.52 -0.54 -13.33
C GLN A 39 -0.99 -0.33 -13.52
N VAL A 40 -1.54 -1.00 -14.52
CA VAL A 40 -2.97 -0.95 -14.89
C VAL A 40 -3.88 -1.33 -13.71
N TYR A 41 -3.42 -2.24 -12.85
CA TYR A 41 -4.21 -2.72 -11.70
C TYR A 41 -4.67 -1.60 -10.74
N LYS A 42 -3.89 -0.51 -10.56
CA LYS A 42 -4.30 0.57 -9.66
C LYS A 42 -5.47 1.37 -10.25
N MET A 43 -5.45 1.60 -11.55
CA MET A 43 -6.55 2.27 -12.26
C MET A 43 -7.82 1.42 -12.19
N GLU A 44 -7.72 0.14 -12.50
CA GLU A 44 -8.86 -0.79 -12.41
C GLU A 44 -9.44 -0.84 -10.98
N MET A 45 -8.59 -0.80 -9.96
CA MET A 45 -9.06 -0.78 -8.57
C MET A 45 -9.77 0.52 -8.20
N ILE A 46 -9.31 1.67 -8.72
CA ILE A 46 -9.99 2.97 -8.55
C ILE A 46 -11.39 2.91 -9.17
N GLU A 47 -11.51 2.44 -10.42
CA GLU A 47 -12.79 2.33 -11.12
C GLU A 47 -13.75 1.35 -10.43
N ARG A 48 -13.24 0.19 -9.99
CA ARG A 48 -14.02 -0.77 -9.21
C ARG A 48 -14.57 -0.15 -7.93
N LYS A 49 -13.74 0.55 -7.16
CA LYS A 49 -14.19 1.20 -5.92
C LYS A 49 -15.19 2.31 -6.17
N ALA A 50 -14.95 3.13 -7.19
CA ALA A 50 -15.84 4.20 -7.59
C ALA A 50 -17.23 3.65 -7.97
N SER A 51 -17.30 2.55 -8.70
CA SER A 51 -18.58 1.92 -9.08
C SER A 51 -19.35 1.27 -7.93
N GLN A 52 -18.66 0.85 -6.87
CA GLN A 52 -19.28 0.27 -5.67
C GLN A 52 -19.84 1.32 -4.72
N ASN A 53 -19.41 2.58 -4.86
CA ASN A 53 -19.87 3.70 -4.05
C ASN A 53 -20.82 4.57 -4.87
N VAL A 54 -22.06 4.76 -4.40
CA VAL A 54 -23.08 5.57 -5.10
C VAL A 54 -22.61 7.02 -5.33
N GLU A 55 -21.79 7.55 -4.43
CA GLU A 55 -21.23 8.91 -4.52
C GLU A 55 -19.93 8.96 -5.36
N GLY A 56 -19.43 7.83 -5.86
CA GLY A 56 -18.19 7.75 -6.63
C GLY A 56 -16.93 8.09 -5.82
N ILE A 57 -17.03 8.07 -4.49
CA ILE A 57 -15.92 8.37 -3.58
C ILE A 57 -15.00 7.15 -3.45
N VAL A 58 -13.70 7.40 -3.63
CA VAL A 58 -12.61 6.44 -3.47
C VAL A 58 -11.83 6.77 -2.22
N THR A 59 -11.71 5.79 -1.32
CA THR A 59 -10.88 5.90 -0.13
C THR A 59 -9.42 5.61 -0.46
N LEU A 60 -8.55 6.57 -0.14
CA LEU A 60 -7.10 6.47 -0.19
C LEU A 60 -6.52 6.55 1.22
N HIS A 61 -5.31 6.05 1.38
CA HIS A 61 -4.56 6.17 2.62
C HIS A 61 -3.19 6.75 2.34
N ARG A 62 -2.80 7.71 3.18
CA ARG A 62 -1.51 8.39 3.11
C ARG A 62 -0.73 8.12 4.39
N PHE A 63 0.57 7.89 4.27
CA PHE A 63 1.50 8.01 5.39
C PHE A 63 2.78 8.69 4.90
N GLY A 64 3.16 9.80 5.54
CA GLY A 64 4.23 10.66 5.05
C GLY A 64 3.98 11.12 3.61
N ASP A 65 4.90 10.81 2.71
CA ASP A 65 4.83 11.21 1.29
C ASP A 65 4.24 10.13 0.38
N PHE A 66 3.88 8.98 0.93
CA PHE A 66 3.33 7.87 0.16
C PHE A 66 1.80 7.83 0.27
N VAL A 67 1.13 7.69 -0.88
CA VAL A 67 -0.32 7.55 -0.98
C VAL A 67 -0.64 6.26 -1.73
N ASP A 68 -1.59 5.49 -1.20
CA ASP A 68 -2.07 4.28 -1.84
C ASP A 68 -3.59 4.13 -1.80
N VAL A 69 -4.11 3.40 -2.78
CA VAL A 69 -5.49 2.93 -2.80
C VAL A 69 -5.50 1.59 -2.07
N THR A 70 -6.19 1.45 -0.94
CA THR A 70 -6.24 0.19 -0.18
C THR A 70 -7.63 -0.09 0.36
N GLU A 71 -7.97 -1.35 0.61
CA GLU A 71 -9.26 -1.74 1.19
C GLU A 71 -9.16 -1.90 2.71
N GLY A 72 -10.25 -1.63 3.42
CA GLY A 72 -10.32 -1.77 4.87
C GLY A 72 -9.64 -0.64 5.67
N PRO A 73 -9.76 -0.70 7.01
CA PRO A 73 -9.12 0.26 7.92
C PRO A 73 -7.61 0.00 8.04
N HIS A 74 -6.86 1.05 8.38
CA HIS A 74 -5.44 0.96 8.72
C HIS A 74 -5.18 1.08 10.22
N ILE A 75 -4.00 0.63 10.62
CA ILE A 75 -3.46 0.96 11.95
C ILE A 75 -3.27 2.48 12.07
N PRO A 76 -3.34 3.08 13.28
CA PRO A 76 -3.26 4.53 13.43
C PRO A 76 -1.90 5.13 13.06
N ARG A 77 -0.80 4.45 13.41
CA ARG A 77 0.58 4.96 13.21
C ARG A 77 1.55 3.84 12.86
N THR A 78 2.63 4.17 12.18
CA THR A 78 3.69 3.19 11.82
C THR A 78 4.38 2.59 13.04
N SER A 79 4.41 3.30 14.17
CA SER A 79 5.01 2.81 15.43
C SER A 79 4.30 1.59 16.03
N PHE A 80 3.06 1.29 15.60
CA PHE A 80 2.35 0.09 16.08
C PHE A 80 3.05 -1.20 15.62
N CYS A 81 3.81 -1.17 14.53
CA CYS A 81 4.63 -2.29 14.07
C CYS A 81 5.93 -2.35 14.88
N LEU A 82 6.09 -3.32 15.79
CA LEU A 82 7.31 -3.47 16.57
C LEU A 82 8.37 -4.27 15.80
N GLN A 83 8.01 -5.49 15.43
CA GLN A 83 8.86 -6.33 14.59
C GLN A 83 8.38 -6.22 13.16
N TYR A 84 9.32 -6.15 12.21
CA TYR A 84 9.02 -6.13 10.78
C TYR A 84 10.17 -6.79 10.04
N GLU A 85 9.84 -7.74 9.16
CA GLU A 85 10.81 -8.46 8.35
C GLU A 85 10.23 -8.84 6.99
N ILE A 86 10.99 -8.56 5.92
CA ILE A 86 10.69 -9.06 4.57
C ILE A 86 11.44 -10.38 4.40
N THR A 87 10.68 -11.47 4.25
CA THR A 87 11.18 -12.84 4.36
C THR A 87 11.46 -13.47 3.00
N ALA A 88 10.69 -13.13 1.96
CA ALA A 88 10.82 -13.76 0.66
C ALA A 88 10.36 -12.86 -0.50
N ALA A 89 10.83 -13.21 -1.70
CA ALA A 89 10.27 -12.71 -2.95
C ALA A 89 10.08 -13.85 -3.94
N HIS A 90 8.90 -13.92 -4.55
CA HIS A 90 8.51 -14.98 -5.48
C HIS A 90 8.12 -14.34 -6.82
N ASN A 91 8.61 -14.86 -7.93
CA ASN A 91 8.06 -14.52 -9.23
C ASN A 91 6.77 -15.32 -9.39
N LEU A 92 5.66 -14.64 -9.65
CA LEU A 92 4.40 -15.29 -9.95
C LEU A 92 4.33 -15.54 -11.45
N GLN A 93 4.00 -16.78 -11.81
CA GLN A 93 3.64 -17.09 -13.18
C GLN A 93 2.19 -16.63 -13.38
N THR A 94 2.00 -15.75 -14.35
CA THR A 94 0.68 -15.33 -14.81
C THR A 94 0.52 -15.69 -16.26
N ASP A 95 -0.72 -15.96 -16.67
CA ASP A 95 -1.05 -16.21 -18.08
C ASP A 95 -0.82 -14.95 -18.96
N GLN A 96 -0.70 -13.79 -18.32
CA GLN A 96 -0.34 -12.51 -18.93
C GLN A 96 1.19 -12.31 -18.93
N SER A 97 1.73 -11.70 -19.99
CA SER A 97 3.18 -11.45 -20.23
C SER A 97 3.86 -10.51 -19.22
N GLU A 98 3.23 -10.19 -18.08
CA GLU A 98 3.79 -9.31 -17.06
C GLU A 98 4.60 -10.11 -16.03
N LEU A 99 5.85 -9.68 -15.79
CA LEU A 99 6.65 -10.25 -14.71
C LEU A 99 6.16 -9.69 -13.37
N ILE A 100 5.33 -10.46 -12.66
CA ILE A 100 4.87 -10.09 -11.32
C ILE A 100 5.81 -10.67 -10.27
N ARG A 101 6.33 -9.82 -9.37
CA ARG A 101 7.11 -10.25 -8.21
C ARG A 101 6.34 -9.96 -6.93
N ARG A 102 6.01 -11.02 -6.18
CA ARG A 102 5.39 -10.94 -4.86
C ARG A 102 6.46 -10.88 -3.78
N PHE A 103 6.45 -9.83 -2.97
CA PHE A 103 7.24 -9.76 -1.75
C PHE A 103 6.37 -10.20 -0.56
N GLN A 104 6.94 -11.00 0.34
CA GLN A 104 6.27 -11.46 1.56
C GLN A 104 7.10 -11.06 2.78
N GLY A 105 6.40 -10.81 3.89
CA GLY A 105 6.99 -10.42 5.15
C GLY A 105 6.05 -10.69 6.32
N VAL A 106 6.56 -10.51 7.53
CA VAL A 106 5.84 -10.69 8.79
C VAL A 106 6.10 -9.49 9.71
N SER A 107 5.09 -9.12 10.48
CA SER A 107 5.19 -8.06 11.49
C SER A 107 4.44 -8.47 12.75
N LEU A 108 4.94 -8.03 13.91
CA LEU A 108 4.27 -8.18 15.20
C LEU A 108 4.04 -6.81 15.82
N PRO A 109 2.85 -6.58 16.43
CA PRO A 109 2.56 -5.34 17.12
C PRO A 109 3.31 -5.23 18.46
N ILE A 110 3.32 -4.03 19.05
CA ILE A 110 3.93 -3.79 20.38
C ILE A 110 3.25 -4.61 21.49
N HIS A 111 1.94 -4.77 21.41
CA HIS A 111 1.14 -5.48 22.42
C HIS A 111 0.58 -6.77 21.81
N LEU A 112 0.91 -7.92 22.43
CA LEU A 112 0.32 -9.23 22.15
C LEU A 112 -0.82 -9.51 23.12
#